data_AF-A0A1G6IDX2-F1
#
_entry.id   AF-A0A1G6IDX2-F1
#
_cell.length_a   1.000
_cell.length_b   1.000
_cell.length_c   1.000
_cell.angle_alpha   90.00
_cell.angle_beta   90.00
_cell.angle_gamma   90.00
#
_symmetry.space_group_name_H-M   'P 1'
#
loop_
_entity.id
_entity.type
_entity.pdbx_description
1 polymer ?
#
loop_
_entity_poly.entity_id
_entity_poly.type
_entity_poly.pdbx_seq_one_letter_code
_entity_poly.pdbx_strand_id
1 'polypeptide(L)'
;MTSDAVHLPAVSPPGTAEVDGGRPTVVVARTGGGWCVFSPGRAEDVGDLLEGMSVADLVAEELGVPAQPDRTARRAARGAGDEEPPGDPRDARIAALERTVAQLEHALASRVVVERAIGVLAERHSVAPRAAFETLRAQARSFGRPVHDLAREVLATLERLPGEPRPDRAGTPTADAGGALPPAPRRGAGRRVERSASRPSPAAPADGRR
;
A
#
# COMPACT_ATOMS: atom_id res chain seq x y z
N MET A 1 24.24 -35.02 -40.93
CA MET A 1 24.20 -34.33 -39.62
C MET A 1 23.32 -33.12 -39.78
N THR A 2 22.15 -33.24 -39.17
CA THR A 2 21.01 -32.35 -39.15
C THR A 2 21.28 -31.22 -38.16
N SER A 3 21.01 -29.97 -38.53
CA SER A 3 20.91 -28.88 -37.54
C SER A 3 19.66 -28.05 -37.80
N ASP A 4 19.02 -27.79 -36.68
CA ASP A 4 17.63 -27.47 -36.41
C ASP A 4 17.11 -26.18 -37.05
N ALA A 5 15.89 -26.24 -37.58
CA ALA A 5 15.18 -25.09 -38.13
C ALA A 5 14.34 -24.43 -37.02
N VAL A 6 14.67 -23.18 -36.68
CA VAL A 6 13.84 -22.37 -35.78
C VAL A 6 12.58 -21.95 -36.54
N HIS A 7 11.42 -22.41 -36.06
CA HIS A 7 10.12 -22.09 -36.63
C HIS A 7 9.78 -20.62 -36.33
N LEU A 8 9.99 -19.75 -37.32
CA LEU A 8 9.41 -18.41 -37.34
C LEU A 8 7.88 -18.54 -37.53
N PRO A 9 7.04 -17.82 -36.76
CA PRO A 9 5.61 -17.83 -36.98
C PRO A 9 5.32 -17.24 -38.36
N ALA A 10 4.64 -18.03 -39.20
CA ALA A 10 4.16 -17.58 -40.50
C ALA A 10 3.13 -16.46 -40.27
N VAL A 11 3.55 -15.22 -40.49
CA VAL A 11 2.64 -14.11 -40.75
C VAL A 11 1.89 -14.49 -42.02
N SER A 12 0.61 -14.82 -41.86
CA SER A 12 -0.27 -15.05 -43.00
C SER A 12 -0.23 -13.81 -43.89
N PRO A 13 -0.07 -13.94 -45.21
CA PRO A 13 -0.18 -12.77 -46.08
C PRO A 13 -1.55 -12.15 -45.83
N PRO A 14 -1.66 -10.82 -45.71
CA PRO A 14 -2.98 -10.20 -45.63
C PRO A 14 -3.75 -10.65 -46.87
N GLY A 15 -4.89 -11.28 -46.62
CA GLY A 15 -5.84 -11.65 -47.66
C GLY A 15 -6.04 -10.44 -48.57
N THR A 16 -6.07 -10.73 -49.87
CA THR A 16 -6.45 -9.79 -50.93
C THR A 16 -7.85 -9.27 -50.68
N ALA A 17 -7.98 -8.29 -49.79
CA ALA A 17 -9.08 -7.35 -49.80
C ALA A 17 -8.77 -6.39 -50.95
N GLU A 18 -9.73 -6.28 -51.86
CA GLU A 18 -9.69 -5.40 -53.02
C GLU A 18 -9.10 -4.04 -52.65
N VAL A 19 -8.03 -3.68 -53.36
CA VAL A 19 -7.38 -2.38 -53.27
C VAL A 19 -8.32 -1.38 -53.92
N ASP A 20 -9.24 -0.82 -53.12
CA ASP A 20 -9.60 0.59 -53.32
C ASP A 20 -8.30 1.38 -53.18
N GLY A 21 -8.06 2.38 -54.04
CA GLY A 21 -6.78 3.10 -54.19
C GLY A 21 -6.35 3.85 -52.92
N GLY A 22 -5.93 3.09 -51.91
CA GLY A 22 -5.81 3.50 -50.52
C GLY A 22 -4.68 4.49 -50.35
N ARG A 23 -5.04 5.68 -49.88
CA ARG A 23 -4.05 6.69 -49.51
C ARG A 23 -3.14 6.12 -48.42
N PRO A 24 -1.83 6.41 -48.45
CA PRO A 24 -0.92 5.99 -47.38
C PRO A 24 -1.46 6.48 -46.03
N THR A 25 -1.40 5.62 -45.00
CA THR A 25 -1.91 5.93 -43.65
C THR A 25 -0.76 5.90 -42.67
N VAL A 26 -0.68 6.90 -41.79
CA VAL A 26 0.28 6.98 -40.69
C VAL A 26 -0.46 6.68 -39.39
N VAL A 27 0.10 5.80 -38.55
CA VAL A 27 -0.52 5.35 -37.30
C VAL A 27 0.45 5.51 -36.14
N VAL A 28 0.01 6.18 -35.07
CA VAL A 28 0.72 6.21 -33.78
C VAL A 28 0.13 5.14 -32.88
N ALA A 29 0.95 4.24 -32.36
CA ALA A 29 0.50 3.16 -31.48
C ALA A 29 1.42 3.01 -30.26
N ARG A 30 0.83 2.59 -29.13
CA ARG A 30 1.58 2.27 -27.92
C ARG A 30 2.16 0.88 -28.02
N THR A 31 3.44 0.72 -27.72
CA THR A 31 4.16 -0.56 -27.68
C THR A 31 4.74 -0.81 -26.29
N GLY A 32 5.37 -1.97 -26.09
CA GLY A 32 6.05 -2.29 -24.82
C GLY A 32 7.26 -1.40 -24.53
N GLY A 33 7.82 -0.73 -25.55
CA GLY A 33 9.00 0.13 -25.44
C GLY A 33 8.72 1.63 -25.40
N GLY A 34 7.48 2.06 -25.64
CA GLY A 34 7.13 3.48 -25.78
C GLY A 34 6.01 3.67 -26.79
N TRP A 35 5.99 4.82 -27.46
CA TRP A 35 5.12 5.07 -28.61
C TRP A 35 5.87 4.73 -29.89
N CYS A 36 5.19 4.23 -30.92
CA CYS A 36 5.79 3.98 -32.22
C CYS A 36 4.93 4.59 -33.32
N VAL A 37 5.59 5.14 -34.34
CA VAL A 37 4.95 5.69 -35.54
C VAL A 37 5.14 4.69 -36.69
N PHE A 38 4.05 4.18 -37.24
CA PHE A 38 4.03 3.30 -38.40
C PHE A 38 3.60 4.09 -39.62
N SER A 39 4.43 4.05 -40.67
CA SER A 39 4.12 4.59 -41.99
C SER A 39 4.44 3.53 -43.05
N PRO A 40 3.98 3.70 -44.31
CA PRO A 40 4.26 2.74 -45.36
C PRO A 40 5.77 2.48 -45.51
N GLY A 41 6.23 1.29 -45.13
CA GLY A 41 7.62 0.88 -45.23
C GLY A 41 8.55 1.35 -44.10
N ARG A 42 8.05 2.02 -43.05
CA ARG A 42 8.87 2.49 -41.91
C ARG A 42 8.13 2.32 -40.57
N ALA A 43 8.89 2.00 -39.54
CA ALA A 43 8.46 2.06 -38.14
C ALA A 43 9.50 2.84 -37.34
N GLU A 44 9.06 3.77 -36.50
CA GLU A 44 9.94 4.64 -35.71
C GLU A 44 9.51 4.64 -34.25
N ASP A 45 10.41 4.24 -33.37
CA ASP A 45 10.17 4.20 -31.92
C ASP A 45 10.38 5.59 -31.31
N VAL A 46 9.49 5.99 -30.41
CA VAL A 46 9.40 7.32 -29.82
C VAL A 46 9.15 7.22 -28.30
N GLY A 47 9.81 8.09 -27.54
CA GLY A 47 9.75 8.04 -26.08
C GLY A 47 8.43 8.58 -25.51
N ASP A 48 7.95 9.71 -26.04
CA ASP A 48 6.74 10.39 -25.56
C ASP A 48 5.64 10.51 -26.64
N LEU A 49 4.39 10.65 -26.20
CA LEU A 49 3.24 10.80 -27.10
C LEU A 49 3.28 12.12 -27.88
N LEU A 50 3.72 13.23 -27.27
CA LEU A 50 3.81 14.52 -27.96
C LEU A 50 4.82 14.46 -29.10
N GLU A 51 5.97 13.83 -28.85
CA GLU A 51 6.99 13.55 -29.84
C GLU A 51 6.43 12.62 -30.94
N GLY A 52 5.71 11.57 -30.56
CA GLY A 52 5.08 10.64 -31.51
C GLY A 52 4.06 11.32 -32.43
N MET A 53 3.25 12.25 -31.90
CA MET A 53 2.31 13.05 -32.70
C MET A 53 3.05 14.00 -33.65
N SER A 54 4.09 14.69 -33.18
CA SER A 54 4.87 15.59 -34.04
C SER A 54 5.57 14.84 -35.18
N VAL A 55 6.14 13.66 -34.90
CA VAL A 55 6.77 12.81 -35.93
C VAL A 55 5.71 12.30 -36.91
N ALA A 56 4.55 11.89 -36.43
CA ALA A 56 3.45 11.46 -37.29
C ALA A 56 2.93 12.58 -38.20
N ASP A 57 2.83 13.81 -37.72
CA ASP A 57 2.43 14.97 -38.52
C ASP A 57 3.47 15.26 -39.62
N LEU A 58 4.76 15.24 -39.30
CA LEU A 58 5.84 15.41 -40.29
C LEU A 58 5.81 14.32 -41.38
N VAL A 59 5.60 13.07 -40.99
CA VAL A 59 5.51 11.94 -41.93
C VAL A 59 4.23 11.99 -42.74
N ALA A 60 3.12 12.47 -42.17
CA ALA A 60 1.86 12.67 -42.89
C ALA A 60 1.99 13.78 -43.95
N GLU A 61 2.67 14.89 -43.61
CA GLU A 61 3.01 15.95 -44.57
C GLU A 61 3.89 15.42 -45.71
N GLU A 62 4.93 14.63 -45.39
CA GLU A 62 5.84 14.03 -46.39
C GLU A 62 5.09 13.11 -47.38
N LEU A 63 4.11 12.36 -46.89
CA LEU A 63 3.32 11.42 -47.68
C LEU A 63 2.08 12.06 -48.35
N GLY A 64 1.83 13.35 -48.13
CA GLY A 64 0.67 14.07 -48.67
C GLY A 64 -0.67 13.59 -48.10
N VAL A 65 -0.68 13.08 -46.87
CA VAL A 65 -1.86 12.54 -46.19
C VAL A 65 -2.59 13.67 -45.45
N PRO A 66 -3.91 13.83 -45.62
CA PRO A 66 -4.64 14.84 -44.86
C PRO A 66 -4.64 14.48 -43.36
N ALA A 67 -4.26 15.42 -42.50
CA ALA A 67 -4.25 15.30 -41.04
C ALA A 67 -5.65 15.08 -40.42
N GLN A 68 -6.72 15.04 -41.21
CA GLN A 68 -8.06 14.73 -40.70
C GLN A 68 -8.26 13.21 -40.55
N PRO A 69 -8.55 12.73 -39.33
CA PRO A 69 -8.87 11.33 -39.13
C PRO A 69 -10.15 10.97 -39.88
N ASP A 70 -10.05 9.93 -40.71
CA ASP A 70 -11.19 9.39 -41.45
C ASP A 70 -12.21 8.75 -40.50
N ARG A 71 -13.32 8.25 -41.07
CA ARG A 71 -14.43 7.69 -40.28
C ARG A 71 -14.00 6.43 -39.52
N THR A 72 -13.08 5.66 -40.09
CA THR A 72 -12.51 4.43 -39.53
C THR A 72 -11.57 4.72 -38.36
N ALA A 73 -10.65 5.68 -38.50
CA ALA A 73 -9.78 6.18 -37.45
C ALA A 73 -10.60 6.78 -36.28
N ARG A 74 -11.64 7.55 -36.58
CA ARG A 74 -12.59 8.07 -35.57
C ARG A 74 -13.40 6.98 -34.86
N ARG A 75 -13.55 5.80 -35.45
CA ARG A 75 -14.22 4.65 -34.81
C ARG A 75 -13.23 3.85 -33.97
N ALA A 76 -12.00 3.67 -34.44
CA ALA A 76 -10.92 3.01 -33.71
C ALA A 76 -10.51 3.78 -32.45
N ALA A 77 -10.41 5.13 -32.53
CA ALA A 77 -10.10 5.98 -31.39
C ALA A 77 -11.17 5.97 -30.27
N ARG A 78 -12.39 5.50 -30.57
CA ARG A 78 -13.45 5.33 -29.57
C ARG A 78 -13.37 3.99 -28.82
N GLY A 79 -12.39 3.14 -29.16
CA GLY A 79 -12.06 1.91 -28.45
C GLY A 79 -12.98 0.73 -28.78
N ALA A 80 -12.37 -0.44 -29.04
CA ALA A 80 -12.95 -1.69 -28.60
C ALA A 80 -13.01 -1.65 -27.07
N GLY A 81 -14.15 -2.04 -26.50
CA GLY A 81 -14.55 -1.68 -25.13
C GLY A 81 -13.56 -2.06 -24.05
N ASP A 82 -13.51 -1.18 -23.03
CA ASP A 82 -13.39 -1.48 -21.60
C ASP A 82 -12.62 -2.76 -21.21
N GLU A 83 -11.38 -2.90 -21.65
CA GLU A 83 -10.37 -3.53 -20.80
C GLU A 83 -9.64 -2.40 -20.09
N GLU A 84 -10.02 -2.16 -18.83
CA GLU A 84 -9.25 -1.32 -17.93
C GLU A 84 -7.82 -1.91 -17.92
N PRO A 85 -6.82 -1.18 -18.44
CA PRO A 85 -5.47 -1.70 -18.49
C PRO A 85 -5.07 -2.11 -17.06
N PRO A 86 -4.37 -3.23 -16.87
CA PRO A 86 -3.89 -3.60 -15.54
C PRO A 86 -3.18 -2.38 -14.94
N GLY A 87 -3.70 -1.91 -13.80
CA GLY A 87 -3.31 -0.63 -13.20
C GLY A 87 -1.78 -0.51 -13.10
N ASP A 88 -1.26 0.70 -13.27
CA ASP A 88 0.18 0.93 -13.33
C ASP A 88 0.84 0.30 -12.08
N PRO A 89 1.86 -0.57 -12.23
CA PRO A 89 2.59 -1.11 -11.09
C PRO A 89 3.13 -0.01 -10.15
N ARG A 90 3.33 1.23 -10.66
CA ARG A 90 3.64 2.41 -9.85
C ARG A 90 2.52 2.77 -8.88
N ASP A 91 1.26 2.72 -9.31
CA ASP A 91 0.10 3.02 -8.46
C ASP A 91 -0.03 2.01 -7.33
N ALA A 92 0.15 0.72 -7.63
CA ALA A 92 0.18 -0.33 -6.61
C ALA A 92 1.33 -0.11 -5.60
N ARG A 93 2.49 0.36 -6.07
CA ARG A 93 3.63 0.69 -5.21
C ARG A 93 3.36 1.91 -4.34
N ILE A 94 2.76 2.97 -4.89
CA ILE A 94 2.37 4.17 -4.16
C ILE A 94 1.36 3.81 -3.07
N ALA A 95 0.30 3.07 -3.39
CA ALA A 95 -0.70 2.63 -2.42
C ALA A 95 -0.11 1.75 -1.29
N ALA A 96 0.94 0.97 -1.58
CA ALA A 96 1.65 0.21 -0.56
C ALA A 96 2.51 1.10 0.36
N LEU A 97 3.17 2.11 -0.21
CA LEU A 97 3.94 3.09 0.55
C LEU A 97 3.04 3.95 1.44
N GLU A 98 1.91 4.45 0.91
CA GLU A 98 0.94 5.23 1.68
C GLU A 98 0.39 4.46 2.88
N ARG A 99 0.04 3.17 2.70
CA ARG A 99 -0.35 2.30 3.80
C ARG A 99 0.74 2.15 4.85
N THR A 100 1.99 2.03 4.42
CA THR A 100 3.14 1.91 5.33
C THR A 100 3.35 3.20 6.11
N VAL A 101 3.27 4.35 5.43
CA VAL A 101 3.38 5.68 6.07
C VAL A 101 2.28 5.85 7.11
N ALA A 102 1.01 5.57 6.76
CA ALA A 102 -0.09 5.67 7.71
C ALA A 102 0.08 4.76 8.94
N GLN A 103 0.61 3.55 8.76
CA GLN A 103 0.92 2.64 9.87
C GLN A 103 2.04 3.17 10.76
N LEU A 104 3.09 3.75 10.18
CA LEU A 104 4.20 4.34 10.92
C LEU A 104 3.76 5.59 11.67
N GLU A 105 2.99 6.47 11.05
CA GLU A 105 2.40 7.65 11.68
C GLU A 105 1.55 7.25 12.89
N HIS A 106 0.68 6.25 12.72
CA HIS A 106 -0.14 5.73 13.81
C HIS A 106 0.72 5.14 14.95
N ALA A 107 1.74 4.33 14.61
CA ALA A 107 2.64 3.73 15.59
C ALA A 107 3.44 4.78 16.37
N LEU A 108 3.94 5.82 15.68
CA LEU A 108 4.69 6.92 16.30
C LEU A 108 3.79 7.76 17.20
N ALA A 109 2.59 8.12 16.74
CA ALA A 109 1.61 8.84 17.55
C ALA A 109 1.26 8.06 18.82
N SER A 110 1.01 6.75 18.70
CA SER A 110 0.77 5.86 19.84
C SER A 110 1.97 5.85 20.81
N ARG A 111 3.20 5.80 20.31
CA ARG A 111 4.40 5.78 21.15
C ARG A 111 4.56 7.06 21.95
N VAL A 112 4.38 8.23 21.33
CA VAL A 112 4.47 9.53 22.01
C VAL A 112 3.47 9.63 23.16
N VAL A 113 2.22 9.19 22.94
CA VAL A 113 1.18 9.18 23.98
C VAL A 113 1.59 8.29 25.16
N VAL A 114 2.11 7.09 24.89
CA VAL A 114 2.56 6.16 25.94
C VAL A 114 3.75 6.73 26.72
N GLU A 115 4.76 7.29 26.04
CA GLU A 115 5.94 7.86 26.69
C GLU A 115 5.57 9.06 27.59
N ARG A 116 4.66 9.94 27.13
CA ARG A 116 4.14 11.03 27.95
C ARG A 116 3.40 10.52 29.19
N ALA A 117 2.54 9.52 29.03
CA ALA A 117 1.82 8.93 30.17
C ALA A 117 2.78 8.26 31.17
N ILE A 118 3.84 7.58 30.69
CA ILE A 118 4.89 7.02 31.55
C ILE A 118 5.56 8.14 32.35
N GLY A 119 5.95 9.25 31.70
CA GLY A 119 6.57 10.39 32.37
C GLY A 119 5.68 10.97 33.47
N VAL A 120 4.38 11.15 33.18
CA VAL A 120 3.40 11.64 34.17
C VAL A 120 3.26 10.67 35.36
N LEU A 121 3.12 9.38 35.10
CA LEU A 121 2.96 8.37 36.16
C LEU A 121 4.24 8.21 36.99
N ALA A 122 5.40 8.25 36.34
CA ALA A 122 6.68 8.21 37.02
C ALA A 122 6.81 9.36 38.02
N GLU A 123 6.43 10.57 37.60
CA GLU A 123 6.50 11.74 38.47
C GLU A 123 5.45 11.69 39.59
N ARG A 124 4.18 11.44 39.24
CA ARG A 124 3.07 11.39 40.22
C ARG A 124 3.26 10.35 41.32
N HIS A 125 3.93 9.24 41.00
CA HIS A 125 4.16 8.15 41.94
C HIS A 125 5.59 8.12 42.49
N SER A 126 6.45 9.05 42.08
CA SER A 126 7.88 9.11 42.45
C SER A 126 8.59 7.78 42.22
N VAL A 127 8.33 7.14 41.07
CA VAL A 127 8.94 5.86 40.67
C VAL A 127 9.75 6.00 39.39
N ALA A 128 10.68 5.07 39.18
CA ALA A 128 11.42 5.00 37.92
C ALA A 128 10.48 4.80 36.71
N PRO A 129 10.76 5.41 35.54
CA PRO A 129 9.93 5.25 34.33
C PRO A 129 9.68 3.79 33.93
N ARG A 130 10.67 2.92 34.15
CA ARG A 130 10.55 1.47 33.90
C ARG A 130 9.45 0.83 34.73
N ALA A 131 9.33 1.21 36.01
CA ALA A 131 8.33 0.70 36.93
C ALA A 131 6.93 1.25 36.60
N ALA A 132 6.83 2.54 36.27
CA ALA A 132 5.58 3.15 35.80
C ALA A 132 5.03 2.44 34.56
N PHE A 133 5.90 2.11 33.59
CA PHE A 133 5.50 1.36 32.40
C PHE A 133 5.00 -0.06 32.71
N GLU A 134 5.66 -0.79 33.62
CA GLU A 134 5.19 -2.11 34.03
C GLU A 134 3.82 -2.05 34.71
N THR A 135 3.58 -1.07 35.57
CA THR A 135 2.27 -0.83 36.19
C THR A 135 1.20 -0.55 35.14
N LEU A 136 1.48 0.36 34.19
CA LEU A 136 0.56 0.68 33.10
C LEU A 136 0.25 -0.57 32.25
N ARG A 137 1.27 -1.36 31.93
CA ARG A 137 1.13 -2.61 31.15
C ARG A 137 0.35 -3.68 31.92
N ALA A 138 0.54 -3.80 33.23
CA ALA A 138 -0.21 -4.73 34.07
C ALA A 138 -1.70 -4.36 34.10
N GLN A 139 -2.01 -3.08 34.27
CA GLN A 139 -3.38 -2.58 34.24
C GLN A 139 -4.03 -2.80 32.87
N ALA A 140 -3.37 -2.42 31.78
CA ALA A 140 -3.88 -2.64 30.41
C ALA A 140 -4.22 -4.11 30.16
N ARG A 141 -3.34 -5.04 30.58
CA ARG A 141 -3.61 -6.48 30.50
C ARG A 141 -4.81 -6.92 31.33
N SER A 142 -4.95 -6.42 32.56
CA SER A 142 -6.08 -6.76 33.43
C SER A 142 -7.43 -6.32 32.86
N PHE A 143 -7.45 -5.21 32.13
CA PHE A 143 -8.65 -4.72 31.43
C PHE A 143 -8.85 -5.33 30.04
N GLY A 144 -7.87 -6.10 29.52
CA GLY A 144 -7.92 -6.63 28.16
C GLY A 144 -7.85 -5.53 27.08
N ARG A 145 -7.22 -4.39 27.38
CA ARG A 145 -7.16 -3.21 26.53
C ARG A 145 -5.73 -2.92 26.07
N PRO A 146 -5.54 -2.25 24.93
CA PRO A 146 -4.22 -1.86 24.49
C PRO A 146 -3.65 -0.75 25.38
N VAL A 147 -2.32 -0.77 25.58
CA VAL A 147 -1.61 0.16 26.48
C VAL A 147 -1.80 1.62 26.07
N HIS A 148 -1.86 1.91 24.78
CA HIS A 148 -1.99 3.27 24.27
C HIS A 148 -3.35 3.92 24.60
N ASP A 149 -4.42 3.13 24.72
CA ASP A 149 -5.73 3.65 25.12
C ASP A 149 -5.74 4.05 26.59
N LEU A 150 -5.15 3.22 27.46
CA LEU A 150 -5.03 3.55 28.88
C LEU A 150 -4.10 4.76 29.09
N ALA A 151 -3.03 4.87 28.30
CA ALA A 151 -2.16 6.05 28.31
C ALA A 151 -2.92 7.33 27.94
N ARG A 152 -3.82 7.28 26.95
CA ARG A 152 -4.68 8.42 26.58
C ARG A 152 -5.61 8.83 27.72
N GLU A 153 -6.18 7.87 28.45
CA GLU A 153 -7.01 8.14 29.63
C GLU A 153 -6.22 8.83 30.75
N VAL A 154 -5.00 8.36 31.02
CA VAL A 154 -4.11 9.01 32.00
C VAL A 154 -3.89 10.48 31.63
N LEU A 155 -3.60 10.77 30.36
CA LEU A 155 -3.41 12.16 29.91
C LEU A 155 -4.71 12.98 29.99
N ALA A 156 -5.86 12.40 29.63
CA ALA A 156 -7.15 13.08 29.75
C ALA A 156 -7.50 13.44 31.21
N THR A 157 -7.06 12.64 32.21
CA THR A 157 -7.24 13.01 33.62
C THR A 157 -6.39 14.20 34.06
N LEU A 158 -5.29 14.51 33.36
CA LEU A 158 -4.49 15.72 33.61
C LEU A 158 -5.22 16.96 33.11
N GLU A 159 -5.75 16.88 31.89
CA GLU A 159 -6.43 18.00 31.23
C GLU A 159 -7.71 18.44 31.96
N ARG A 160 -8.31 17.54 32.77
CA ARG A 160 -9.46 17.84 33.62
C ARG A 160 -9.13 18.73 34.84
N LEU A 161 -7.87 19.05 35.13
CA LEU A 161 -7.49 19.96 36.23
C LEU A 161 -7.02 21.31 35.65
N PRO A 162 -7.88 22.34 35.77
CA PRO A 162 -7.85 23.16 36.98
C PRO A 162 -9.24 23.42 37.59
N GLY A 163 -9.42 23.11 38.89
CA GLY A 163 -10.41 23.81 39.73
C GLY A 163 -11.76 23.17 40.04
N GLU A 164 -12.03 21.89 39.72
CA GLU A 164 -13.28 21.26 40.19
C GLU A 164 -13.13 20.62 41.59
N PRO A 165 -13.93 21.06 42.59
CA PRO A 165 -13.91 20.46 43.92
C PRO A 165 -14.43 19.04 43.85
N ARG A 166 -13.59 18.11 44.30
CA ARG A 166 -13.97 16.73 44.61
C ARG A 166 -15.20 16.77 45.54
N PRO A 167 -16.32 16.07 45.24
CA PRO A 167 -17.39 15.96 46.22
C PRO A 167 -16.84 15.30 47.47
N ASP A 168 -16.96 16.08 48.54
CA ASP A 168 -16.49 15.84 49.90
C ASP A 168 -16.78 14.41 50.34
N ARG A 169 -15.72 13.63 50.58
CA ARG A 169 -15.85 12.46 51.45
C ARG A 169 -15.75 13.00 52.87
N ALA A 170 -16.91 13.34 53.42
CA ALA A 170 -17.07 13.68 54.82
C ALA A 170 -16.38 12.61 55.70
N GLY A 171 -15.34 13.06 56.41
CA GLY A 171 -14.96 12.69 57.77
C GLY A 171 -14.78 11.20 58.13
N THR A 172 -13.52 10.82 58.36
CA THR A 172 -13.12 10.17 59.62
C THR A 172 -11.62 10.37 59.84
N PRO A 173 -11.15 10.80 61.03
CA PRO A 173 -9.74 11.10 61.25
C PRO A 173 -8.93 9.85 61.60
N THR A 174 -7.76 9.78 60.95
CA THR A 174 -6.47 9.18 61.37
C THR A 174 -6.44 7.78 61.97
N ALA A 175 -5.79 6.86 61.26
CA ALA A 175 -4.81 5.94 61.85
C ALA A 175 -3.77 5.54 60.80
N ASP A 176 -2.51 5.66 61.21
CA ASP A 176 -1.30 5.15 60.58
C ASP A 176 -1.46 3.67 60.19
N ALA A 177 -1.26 3.34 58.91
CA ALA A 177 -1.02 1.97 58.42
C ALA A 177 -0.66 1.99 56.91
N GLY A 178 0.48 1.42 56.57
CA GLY A 178 0.85 1.09 55.19
C GLY A 178 -0.24 0.21 54.53
N GLY A 179 -0.95 0.79 53.57
CA GLY A 179 -2.03 0.12 52.84
C GLY A 179 -1.54 -0.48 51.52
N ALA A 180 -1.07 -1.72 51.58
CA ALA A 180 -1.04 -2.60 50.41
C ALA A 180 -2.48 -2.70 49.85
N LEU A 181 -2.68 -2.44 48.56
CA LEU A 181 -3.96 -2.75 47.92
C LEU A 181 -4.23 -4.26 48.01
N PRO A 182 -5.47 -4.69 48.33
CA PRO A 182 -5.79 -6.10 48.49
C PRO A 182 -5.59 -6.87 47.16
N PRO A 183 -5.05 -8.10 47.20
CA PRO A 183 -4.91 -8.91 46.00
C PRO A 183 -6.29 -9.32 45.48
N ALA A 184 -6.59 -8.96 44.22
CA ALA A 184 -7.77 -9.42 43.52
C ALA A 184 -7.73 -10.96 43.29
N PRO A 185 -8.88 -11.65 43.30
CA PRO A 185 -8.93 -13.10 43.24
C PRO A 185 -8.37 -13.64 41.92
N ARG A 186 -7.45 -14.60 42.05
CA ARG A 186 -6.87 -15.35 40.94
C ARG A 186 -7.98 -16.18 40.27
N ARG A 187 -8.53 -15.70 39.15
CA ARG A 187 -9.34 -16.56 38.28
C ARG A 187 -8.42 -17.54 37.56
N GLY A 188 -8.73 -18.83 37.76
CA GLY A 188 -7.95 -19.97 37.31
C GLY A 188 -7.79 -20.07 35.80
N ALA A 189 -6.79 -20.87 35.42
CA ALA A 189 -6.33 -21.11 34.06
C ALA A 189 -7.48 -21.51 33.11
N GLY A 190 -7.89 -20.58 32.26
CA GLY A 190 -8.80 -20.82 31.13
C GLY A 190 -8.03 -21.16 29.86
N ARG A 191 -7.92 -22.47 29.59
CA ARG A 191 -7.77 -23.16 28.29
C ARG A 191 -7.00 -22.43 27.17
N ARG A 192 -5.75 -22.87 26.97
CA ARG A 192 -4.95 -22.68 25.75
C ARG A 192 -5.76 -23.21 24.54
N VAL A 193 -6.17 -22.31 23.66
CA VAL A 193 -6.63 -22.66 22.31
C VAL A 193 -5.38 -22.89 21.48
N GLU A 194 -5.06 -24.15 21.22
CA GLU A 194 -4.05 -24.53 20.23
C GLU A 194 -4.59 -24.17 18.84
N ARG A 195 -4.11 -23.06 18.29
CA ARG A 195 -4.23 -22.81 16.85
C ARG A 195 -3.12 -23.57 16.16
N SER A 196 -3.50 -24.69 15.57
CA SER A 196 -2.71 -25.48 14.63
C SER A 196 -2.19 -24.57 13.51
N ALA A 197 -0.90 -24.27 13.51
CA ALA A 197 -0.23 -23.64 12.39
C ALA A 197 0.24 -24.75 11.44
N SER A 198 -0.59 -25.12 10.46
CA SER A 198 -0.10 -25.80 9.27
C SER A 198 0.76 -24.81 8.48
N ARG A 199 2.08 -24.98 8.57
CA ARG A 199 3.03 -24.36 7.62
C ARG A 199 3.23 -25.34 6.46
N PRO A 200 2.98 -24.97 5.19
CA PRO A 200 3.55 -25.69 4.08
C PRO A 200 5.06 -25.37 4.01
N SER A 201 5.87 -26.42 3.95
CA SER A 201 7.32 -26.33 3.75
C SER A 201 7.61 -26.11 2.25
N PRO A 202 8.52 -25.19 1.86
CA PRO A 202 9.01 -25.16 0.50
C PRO A 202 10.03 -26.29 0.30
N ALA A 203 9.73 -27.16 -0.67
CA ALA A 203 10.59 -28.24 -1.12
C ALA A 203 11.95 -27.71 -1.61
N ALA A 204 13.03 -28.30 -1.13
CA ALA A 204 14.36 -28.14 -1.70
C ALA A 204 14.48 -28.96 -3.00
N PRO A 205 15.00 -28.41 -4.11
CA PRO A 205 15.43 -29.23 -5.22
C PRO A 205 16.76 -29.90 -4.89
N ALA A 206 16.80 -31.22 -5.10
CA ALA A 206 17.95 -32.07 -4.93
C ALA A 206 19.05 -31.74 -5.94
N ASP A 207 20.27 -31.81 -5.43
CA ASP A 207 21.54 -31.86 -6.15
C ASP A 207 21.53 -32.99 -7.20
N GLY A 208 21.94 -32.67 -8.42
CA GLY A 208 22.01 -33.57 -9.56
C GLY A 208 23.34 -33.39 -10.28
N ARG A 209 24.33 -34.18 -9.86
CA ARG A 209 25.63 -34.36 -10.54
C ARG A 209 25.45 -34.76 -12.02
N ARG A 210 26.20 -34.12 -12.92
CA ARG A 210 27.32 -34.73 -13.68
C ARG A 210 27.97 -33.70 -14.60
#